data_AF-A0A7J2SA50-F1
#
_entry.id   AF-A0A7J2SA50-F1
#
_cell.length_a   1.000
_cell.length_b   1.000
_cell.length_c   1.000
_cell.angle_alpha   90.00
_cell.angle_beta   90.00
_cell.angle_gamma   90.00
#
_symmetry.space_group_name_H-M   'P 1'
#
loop_
_entity.id
_entity.type
_entity.pdbx_description
1 polymer ?
#
loop_
_entity_poly.entity_id
_entity_poly.type
_entity_poly.pdbx_seq_one_letter_code
_entity_poly.pdbx_strand_id
1 'polypeptide(L)'
;MDKKDLLGLHVGIGEVIENGKTLGECIFDLEIVMMPSGKIEAEGVINEVTAGKINFEGKETQFRLSGILNRGERFYTTEFDCKISPATYPKFIVVDTEELFKNLQEYKED
;
A
#
# COMPACT_ATOMS: atom_id res chain seq x y z
N MET A 1 -15.18 -0.83 -11.26
CA MET A 1 -15.09 -1.92 -10.27
C MET A 1 -15.73 -1.43 -8.98
N ASP A 2 -16.46 -2.28 -8.25
CA ASP A 2 -17.01 -1.87 -6.95
C ASP A 2 -15.87 -1.90 -5.91
N LYS A 3 -15.84 -0.93 -4.98
CA LYS A 3 -14.86 -0.93 -3.88
C LYS A 3 -14.96 -2.19 -3.03
N LYS A 4 -16.14 -2.80 -2.97
CA LYS A 4 -16.36 -4.08 -2.28
C LYS A 4 -15.58 -5.24 -2.91
N ASP A 5 -15.31 -5.18 -4.21
CA ASP A 5 -14.52 -6.19 -4.92
C ASP A 5 -13.05 -6.16 -4.48
N LEU A 6 -12.60 -5.05 -3.89
CA LEU A 6 -11.24 -4.83 -3.39
C LEU A 6 -11.10 -5.11 -1.89
N LEU A 7 -12.13 -5.58 -1.19
CA LEU A 7 -12.00 -5.92 0.23
C LEU A 7 -11.25 -7.23 0.43
N GLY A 8 -10.27 -7.24 1.33
CA GLY A 8 -9.46 -8.40 1.68
C GLY A 8 -7.95 -8.15 1.55
N LEU A 9 -7.20 -9.25 1.58
CA LEU A 9 -5.74 -9.24 1.50
C LEU A 9 -5.24 -9.19 0.05
N HIS A 10 -4.25 -8.34 -0.18
CA HIS A 10 -3.54 -8.15 -1.44
C HIS A 10 -2.05 -8.27 -1.16
N VAL A 11 -1.31 -8.84 -2.11
CA VAL A 11 0.16 -8.83 -2.09
C VAL A 11 0.62 -7.78 -3.08
N GLY A 12 1.50 -6.88 -2.66
CA GLY A 12 2.02 -5.81 -3.47
C GLY A 12 3.53 -5.89 -3.67
N ILE A 13 3.99 -5.37 -4.80
CA ILE A 13 5.38 -4.98 -5.02
C ILE A 13 5.39 -3.52 -5.45
N GLY A 14 6.23 -2.69 -4.85
CA GLY A 14 6.22 -1.27 -5.16
C GLY A 14 7.44 -0.50 -4.68
N GLU A 15 7.59 0.69 -5.25
CA GLU A 15 8.56 1.69 -4.85
C GLU A 15 8.07 2.45 -3.62
N VAL A 16 8.98 2.67 -2.68
CA VAL A 16 8.79 3.53 -1.52
C VAL A 16 9.41 4.90 -1.81
N ILE A 17 8.57 5.94 -1.82
CA ILE A 17 8.96 7.31 -2.19
C ILE A 17 8.76 8.23 -0.98
N GLU A 18 9.82 8.90 -0.55
CA GLU A 18 9.78 9.90 0.53
C GLU A 18 10.33 11.23 -0.02
N ASN A 19 9.58 12.33 0.15
CA ASN A 19 9.97 13.66 -0.33
C ASN A 19 10.34 13.71 -1.83
N GLY A 20 9.62 12.94 -2.66
CA GLY A 20 9.83 12.86 -4.11
C GLY A 20 11.08 12.07 -4.52
N LYS A 21 11.72 11.34 -3.60
CA LYS A 21 12.87 10.47 -3.89
C LYS A 21 12.52 9.02 -3.59
N THR A 22 12.81 8.14 -4.54
CA THR A 22 12.72 6.70 -4.33
C THR A 22 13.79 6.25 -3.33
N LEU A 23 13.35 5.64 -2.23
CA LEU A 23 14.21 5.07 -1.19
C LEU A 23 14.60 3.62 -1.49
N GLY A 24 13.71 2.90 -2.17
CA GLY A 24 13.86 1.49 -2.50
C GLY A 24 12.58 0.87 -3.02
N GLU A 25 12.64 -0.44 -3.22
CA GLU A 25 11.50 -1.28 -3.61
C GLU A 25 11.23 -2.29 -2.50
N CYS A 26 9.96 -2.65 -2.33
CA CYS A 26 9.55 -3.65 -1.36
C CYS A 26 8.43 -4.56 -1.85
N ILE A 27 8.33 -5.72 -1.21
CA ILE A 27 7.14 -6.57 -1.20
C ILE A 27 6.37 -6.25 0.07
N PHE A 28 5.06 -6.07 -0.04
CA PHE A 28 4.19 -5.74 1.08
C PHE A 28 2.87 -6.47 1.01
N ASP A 29 2.26 -6.69 2.17
CA ASP A 29 0.86 -7.08 2.25
C ASP A 29 0.00 -5.83 2.48
N LEU A 30 -1.19 -5.80 1.87
CA LEU A 30 -2.19 -4.76 2.04
C LEU A 30 -3.55 -5.40 2.33
N GLU A 31 -4.10 -5.12 3.51
CA GLU A 31 -5.44 -5.52 3.90
C GLU A 31 -6.39 -4.32 3.80
N ILE A 32 -7.48 -4.51 3.04
CA ILE A 32 -8.54 -3.50 2.87
C ILE A 32 -9.80 -4.01 3.54
N VAL A 33 -10.29 -3.30 4.56
CA VAL A 33 -11.41 -3.74 5.40
C VAL A 33 -12.55 -2.73 5.42
N MET A 34 -13.77 -3.21 5.59
CA MET A 34 -14.95 -2.38 5.82
C MET A 34 -15.31 -2.42 7.30
N MET A 35 -15.27 -1.25 7.94
CA MET A 35 -15.64 -1.08 9.33
C MET A 35 -17.16 -1.21 9.52
N PRO A 36 -17.67 -1.49 10.74
CA PRO A 36 -19.11 -1.55 11.01
C PRO A 36 -19.88 -0.27 10.63
N SER A 37 -19.19 0.88 10.60
CA SER A 37 -19.72 2.16 10.14
C SER A 37 -19.91 2.25 8.62
N GLY A 38 -19.45 1.27 7.86
CA GLY A 38 -19.39 1.27 6.40
C GLY A 38 -18.17 1.99 5.82
N LYS A 39 -17.34 2.61 6.67
CA LYS A 39 -16.07 3.23 6.25
C LYS A 39 -15.08 2.15 5.83
N ILE A 40 -14.36 2.38 4.73
CA ILE A 40 -13.28 1.50 4.28
C ILE A 40 -11.93 2.04 4.77
N GLU A 41 -11.14 1.17 5.38
CA GLU A 41 -9.79 1.45 5.86
C GLU A 41 -8.81 0.44 5.25
N ALA A 42 -7.54 0.83 5.14
CA ALA A 42 -6.50 -0.04 4.62
C ALA A 42 -5.23 0.09 5.44
N GLU A 43 -4.67 -1.06 5.81
CA GLU A 43 -3.39 -1.19 6.50
C GLU A 43 -2.53 -2.24 5.81
N GLY A 44 -1.22 -2.16 6.01
CA GLY A 44 -0.32 -3.12 5.40
C GLY A 44 0.98 -3.27 6.16
N VAL A 45 1.79 -4.21 5.70
CA VAL A 45 3.10 -4.54 6.29
C VAL A 45 4.13 -4.65 5.18
N ILE A 46 5.27 -4.00 5.36
CA ILE A 46 6.44 -4.23 4.49
C ILE A 46 7.04 -5.57 4.90
N ASN A 47 6.99 -6.56 4.00
CA ASN A 47 7.46 -7.91 4.24
C ASN A 47 8.94 -8.07 3.89
N GLU A 48 9.36 -7.49 2.77
CA GLU A 48 10.73 -7.61 2.27
C GLU A 48 11.15 -6.35 1.52
N VAL A 49 12.39 -5.90 1.71
CA VAL A 49 13.00 -4.84 0.91
C VAL A 49 13.83 -5.50 -0.19
N THR A 50 13.42 -5.32 -1.44
CA THR A 50 14.03 -5.97 -2.62
C THR A 50 15.16 -5.12 -3.22
N ALA A 51 15.08 -3.80 -3.07
CA ALA A 51 16.11 -2.87 -3.53
C ALA A 51 16.18 -1.62 -2.64
N GLY A 52 17.34 -0.96 -2.59
CA GLY A 52 17.53 0.29 -1.86
C GLY A 52 17.65 0.10 -0.34
N LYS A 53 17.28 1.15 0.41
CA LYS A 53 17.34 1.16 1.89
C LYS A 53 16.10 1.83 2.45
N ILE A 54 15.14 1.01 2.88
CA ILE A 54 13.93 1.46 3.56
C ILE A 54 14.10 1.14 5.04
N ASN A 55 14.19 2.16 5.89
CA ASN A 55 14.18 1.99 7.34
C ASN A 55 13.34 3.10 7.99
N PHE A 56 12.23 2.69 8.59
CA PHE A 56 11.30 3.55 9.30
C PHE A 56 11.23 3.25 10.80
N GLU A 57 12.08 2.35 11.29
CA GLU A 57 12.13 1.99 12.70
C GLU A 57 12.43 3.23 13.56
N GLY A 58 11.65 3.42 14.63
CA GLY A 58 11.88 4.50 15.59
C GLY A 58 11.56 5.91 15.10
N LYS A 59 11.01 6.11 13.90
CA LYS A 59 10.54 7.41 13.41
C LYS A 59 9.09 7.40 12.94
N GLU A 60 8.42 8.54 13.11
CA GLU A 60 7.16 8.80 12.41
C GLU A 60 7.48 9.26 11.00
N THR A 61 6.85 8.65 9.99
CA THR A 61 7.16 8.90 8.59
C THR A 61 5.92 8.77 7.73
N GLN A 62 5.76 9.70 6.80
CA GLN A 62 4.81 9.63 5.71
C GLN A 62 5.57 9.40 4.41
N PHE A 63 5.11 8.45 3.60
CA PHE A 63 5.73 8.05 2.34
C PHE A 63 4.65 7.64 1.34
N ARG A 64 4.96 7.70 0.05
CA ARG A 64 4.09 7.17 -1.01
C ARG A 64 4.56 5.78 -1.40
N LEU A 65 3.61 4.84 -1.51
CA LEU A 65 3.82 3.57 -2.20
C LEU A 65 3.28 3.71 -3.61
N SER A 66 4.07 3.30 -4.60
CA SER A 66 3.66 3.21 -6.01
C SER A 66 4.03 1.84 -6.54
N GLY A 67 3.08 1.07 -7.04
CA GLY A 67 3.35 -0.30 -7.41
C GLY A 67 2.18 -1.10 -7.92
N ILE A 68 2.37 -2.41 -7.95
CA ILE A 68 1.40 -3.40 -8.42
C ILE A 68 0.85 -4.14 -7.21
N LEU A 69 -0.47 -4.24 -7.11
CA LEU A 69 -1.21 -5.09 -6.20
C LEU A 69 -1.72 -6.32 -6.95
N ASN A 70 -1.49 -7.50 -6.39
CA ASN A 70 -2.10 -8.75 -6.83
C ASN A 70 -3.17 -9.19 -5.84
N ARG A 71 -4.27 -9.71 -6.39
CA ARG A 71 -5.19 -10.57 -5.65
C ARG A 71 -5.74 -11.68 -6.56
N GLY A 72 -5.25 -12.89 -6.34
CA GLY A 72 -5.58 -14.04 -7.17
C GLY A 72 -5.04 -13.84 -8.59
N GLU A 73 -5.92 -13.89 -9.59
CA GLU A 73 -5.54 -13.72 -11.00
C GLU A 73 -5.55 -12.25 -11.47
N ARG A 74 -5.93 -11.31 -10.59
CA ARG A 74 -6.02 -9.88 -10.96
C ARG A 74 -4.83 -9.10 -10.45
N PHE A 75 -4.32 -8.23 -11.32
CA PHE A 75 -3.24 -7.30 -11.04
C PHE A 75 -3.73 -5.87 -11.24
N TYR A 76 -3.30 -4.98 -10.35
CA TYR A 76 -3.66 -3.57 -10.40
C TYR A 76 -2.43 -2.72 -10.19
N THR A 77 -2.25 -1.65 -10.95
CA THR A 77 -1.32 -0.58 -10.59
C THR A 77 -2.04 0.44 -9.70
N THR A 78 -1.32 1.02 -8.75
CA THR A 78 -1.83 2.11 -7.92
C THR A 78 -0.68 2.87 -7.26
N GLU A 79 -0.98 4.07 -6.78
CA GLU A 79 -0.13 4.79 -5.84
C GLU A 79 -0.98 5.40 -4.72
N PHE A 80 -0.45 5.46 -3.50
CA PHE A 80 -1.19 5.99 -2.35
C PHE A 80 -0.24 6.42 -1.22
N ASP A 81 -0.64 7.45 -0.47
CA ASP A 81 0.10 7.89 0.70
C ASP A 81 -0.12 6.96 1.90
N CYS A 82 0.98 6.67 2.58
CA CYS A 82 1.07 5.82 3.75
C CYS A 82 1.72 6.56 4.91
N LYS A 83 1.38 6.17 6.13
CA LYS A 83 2.09 6.59 7.34
C LYS A 83 2.52 5.39 8.16
N ILE A 84 3.67 5.51 8.79
CA ILE A 84 4.21 4.54 9.74
C ILE A 84 4.71 5.29 10.97
N SER A 85 4.56 4.67 12.12
CA SER A 85 5.02 5.20 13.40
C SER A 85 5.80 4.12 14.15
N PRO A 86 6.61 4.50 15.15
CA PRO A 86 7.28 3.52 16.01
C PRO A 86 6.31 2.56 16.70
N ALA A 87 5.07 3.01 16.98
CA ALA A 87 4.04 2.21 17.63
C ALA A 87 3.36 1.20 16.70
N THR A 88 3.38 1.45 15.39
CA THR A 88 2.75 0.58 14.39
C THR A 88 3.75 -0.27 13.63
N TYR A 89 5.03 0.10 13.62
CA TYR A 89 6.09 -0.60 12.87
C TYR A 89 6.10 -2.11 13.18
N PRO A 90 6.18 -3.00 12.16
CA PRO A 90 6.40 -2.73 10.73
C PRO A 90 5.13 -2.39 9.92
N LYS A 91 3.98 -2.19 10.57
CA LYS A 91 2.72 -1.84 9.89
C LYS A 91 2.70 -0.37 9.44
N PHE A 92 2.24 -0.16 8.22
CA PHE A 92 1.83 1.14 7.69
C PHE A 92 0.31 1.23 7.58
N ILE A 93 -0.20 2.45 7.58
CA ILE A 93 -1.62 2.77 7.43
C ILE A 93 -1.76 3.65 6.19
N VAL A 94 -2.72 3.34 5.33
CA VAL A 94 -3.07 4.19 4.18
C VAL A 94 -3.72 5.47 4.69
N VAL A 95 -3.20 6.63 4.27
CA VAL A 95 -3.65 7.94 4.76
C VAL A 95 -5.06 8.27 4.24
N ASP A 96 -5.29 8.03 2.95
CA ASP A 96 -6.58 8.20 2.30
C ASP A 96 -6.91 6.99 1.41
N THR A 97 -7.77 6.11 1.91
CA THR A 97 -8.22 4.94 1.13
C THR A 97 -8.96 5.34 -0.14
N GLU A 98 -9.57 6.54 -0.20
CA GLU A 98 -10.23 7.02 -1.41
C GLU A 98 -9.23 7.36 -2.51
N GLU A 99 -8.04 7.83 -2.16
CA GLU A 99 -6.93 8.03 -3.11
C GLU A 99 -6.52 6.70 -3.72
N LEU A 100 -6.29 5.67 -2.88
CA LEU A 100 -5.95 4.33 -3.33
C LEU A 100 -6.95 3.83 -4.38
N PHE A 101 -8.26 3.98 -4.13
CA PHE A 101 -9.28 3.55 -5.09
C PHE A 101 -9.35 4.39 -6.36
N LYS A 102 -9.07 5.70 -6.28
CA LYS A 102 -9.07 6.58 -7.47
C LYS A 102 -7.89 6.28 -8.40
N ASN A 103 -6.75 5.90 -7.82
CA ASN A 103 -5.52 5.64 -8.57
C ASN A 103 -5.42 4.20 -9.07
N LEU A 104 -6.32 3.33 -8.63
CA LEU A 104 -6.30 1.92 -8.97
C LEU A 104 -6.68 1.68 -10.44
N GLN A 105 -5.77 1.08 -11.20
CA GLN A 105 -5.96 0.73 -12.59
C GLN A 105 -5.69 -0.77 -12.78
N GLU A 106 -6.60 -1.47 -13.44
CA GLU A 106 -6.39 -2.89 -13.77
C GLU A 106 -5.25 -3.01 -14.78
N TYR A 107 -4.23 -3.78 -14.42
CA TYR A 107 -3.13 -4.08 -15.33
C TYR A 107 -3.61 -5.13 -16.32
N LYS A 108 -3.64 -4.78 -17.60
CA LYS A 108 -3.91 -5.71 -18.69
C LYS A 108 -2.62 -5.85 -19.49
N GLU A 109 -2.09 -7.07 -19.57
CA GLU A 109 -1.10 -7.41 -20.59
C GLU A 109 -1.78 -7.21 -21.95
N ASP A 110 -1.20 -6.33 -22.78
CA ASP A 110 -1.59 -6.15 -24.18
C ASP A 110 -1.12 -7.34 -25.05
#